data_AF-A0A0A9H583-F1
#
_entry.id   AF-A0A0A9H583-F1
#
_cell.length_a   1.000
_cell.length_b   1.000
_cell.length_c   1.000
_cell.angle_alpha   90.00
_cell.angle_beta   90.00
_cell.angle_gamma   90.00
#
_symmetry.space_group_name_H-M   'P 1'
#
loop_
_entity.id
_entity.type
_entity.pdbx_description
1 polymer ?
#
loop_
_entity_poly.entity_id
_entity_poly.type
_entity_poly.pdbx_seq_one_letter_code
_entity_poly.pdbx_strand_id
1 'polypeptide(L)'
;MDITLVDLKGILPSVDTMWITMAESTTSGEPLSEENLITTIEACDRALNLDVTKKKILYFLESRMGYIAPNLAAIVGSAVASKLMGTAGGLGALAKMPACNVLLLGAKKKNLSGFSSATAQFCVGYLEKTEVFQNIPPL
;
A
#
# COMPACT_ATOMS: atom_id res chain seq x y z
N MET A 1 -7.04 -28.84 4.56
CA MET A 1 -5.58 -28.64 4.70
C MET A 1 -5.38 -28.02 6.06
N ASP A 2 -4.57 -28.61 6.93
CA ASP A 2 -4.42 -28.15 8.32
C ASP A 2 -3.52 -26.90 8.37
N ILE A 3 -4.12 -25.74 8.66
CA ILE A 3 -3.41 -24.45 8.70
C ILE A 3 -2.44 -24.35 9.89
N THR A 4 -2.57 -25.23 10.89
CA THR A 4 -1.63 -25.28 12.03
C THR A 4 -0.24 -25.80 11.64
N LEU A 5 -0.12 -26.45 10.48
CA LEU A 5 1.15 -26.94 9.93
C LEU A 5 1.88 -25.90 9.08
N VAL A 6 1.28 -24.74 8.80
CA VAL A 6 1.86 -23.67 7.97
C VAL A 6 2.46 -22.58 8.86
N ASP A 7 3.75 -22.28 8.69
CA ASP A 7 4.41 -21.21 9.44
C ASP A 7 4.12 -19.82 8.83
N LEU A 8 3.20 -19.08 9.46
CA LEU A 8 2.79 -17.74 9.05
C LEU A 8 3.57 -16.61 9.77
N LYS A 9 4.44 -16.94 10.72
CA LYS A 9 5.08 -15.95 11.62
C LYS A 9 6.00 -14.96 10.89
N GLY A 10 6.52 -15.34 9.72
CA GLY A 10 7.37 -14.48 8.88
C GLY A 10 6.61 -13.53 7.95
N ILE A 11 5.29 -13.70 7.81
CA ILE A 11 4.47 -12.96 6.84
C ILE A 11 3.47 -12.05 7.55
N LEU A 12 2.86 -12.52 8.64
CA LEU A 12 1.80 -11.81 9.36
C LEU A 12 2.16 -11.59 10.85
N PRO A 13 1.68 -10.48 11.46
CA PRO A 13 1.67 -10.31 12.91
C PRO A 13 0.91 -11.42 13.63
N SER A 14 1.25 -11.67 14.90
CA SER A 14 0.65 -12.74 15.72
C SER A 14 -0.86 -12.62 15.90
N VAL A 15 -1.36 -11.38 16.03
CA VAL A 15 -2.81 -11.09 16.11
C VAL A 15 -3.50 -11.52 14.81
N ASP A 16 -2.82 -11.36 13.68
CA ASP A 16 -3.38 -11.71 12.39
C ASP A 16 -3.46 -13.22 12.17
N THR A 17 -2.43 -13.95 12.62
CA THR A 17 -2.45 -15.42 12.60
C THR A 17 -3.62 -15.99 13.41
N MET A 18 -3.90 -15.41 14.59
CA MET A 18 -4.98 -15.89 15.46
C MET A 18 -6.37 -15.74 14.81
N TRP A 19 -6.65 -14.63 14.11
CA TRP A 19 -7.94 -14.49 13.44
C TRP A 19 -8.08 -15.46 12.27
N ILE A 20 -7.00 -15.75 11.54
CA ILE A 20 -7.03 -16.71 10.42
C ILE A 20 -7.39 -18.10 10.95
N THR A 21 -6.72 -18.55 12.02
CA THR A 21 -7.01 -19.85 12.64
C THR A 21 -8.45 -19.91 13.17
N MET A 22 -8.93 -18.84 13.82
CA MET A 22 -10.30 -18.79 14.34
C MET A 22 -11.33 -18.79 13.19
N ALA A 23 -11.08 -18.07 12.10
CA ALA A 23 -11.93 -18.05 10.92
C ALA A 23 -11.98 -19.42 10.25
N GLU A 24 -10.87 -20.15 10.18
CA GLU A 24 -10.84 -21.52 9.68
C GLU A 24 -11.68 -22.47 10.54
N SER A 25 -11.55 -22.42 11.86
CA SER A 25 -12.30 -23.31 12.76
C SER A 25 -13.79 -22.97 12.87
N THR A 26 -14.20 -21.76 12.48
CA THR A 26 -15.60 -21.31 12.54
C THR A 26 -16.30 -21.27 11.19
N THR A 27 -15.56 -21.40 10.08
CA THR A 27 -16.14 -21.33 8.74
C THR A 27 -16.61 -22.70 8.26
N SER A 28 -17.83 -22.74 7.73
CA SER A 28 -18.30 -23.86 6.93
C SER A 28 -17.86 -23.63 5.48
N GLY A 29 -16.59 -23.90 5.19
CA GLY A 29 -16.05 -23.80 3.82
C GLY A 29 -16.26 -25.07 3.00
N GLU A 30 -16.29 -24.94 1.67
CA GLU A 30 -16.24 -26.07 0.74
C GLU A 30 -14.85 -26.12 0.05
N PRO A 31 -14.31 -27.32 -0.22
CA PRO A 31 -13.04 -27.43 -0.93
C PRO A 31 -13.18 -26.91 -2.36
N LEU A 32 -12.20 -26.13 -2.81
CA LEU A 32 -12.10 -25.71 -4.21
C LEU A 32 -11.87 -26.92 -5.11
N SER A 33 -12.41 -26.87 -6.34
CA SER A 33 -12.02 -27.80 -7.40
C SER A 33 -10.55 -27.59 -7.79
N GLU A 34 -9.89 -28.65 -8.27
CA GLU A 34 -8.47 -28.62 -8.64
C GLU A 34 -8.18 -27.54 -9.72
N GLU A 35 -9.05 -27.40 -10.71
CA GLU A 35 -8.94 -26.37 -11.76
C GLU A 35 -8.99 -24.95 -11.19
N ASN A 36 -9.91 -24.70 -10.25
CA ASN A 36 -10.02 -23.40 -9.60
C ASN A 36 -8.83 -23.14 -8.68
N LEU A 37 -8.30 -24.17 -8.03
CA LEU A 37 -7.14 -24.06 -7.14
C LEU A 37 -5.90 -23.63 -7.92
N ILE A 38 -5.62 -24.30 -9.04
CA ILE A 38 -4.50 -23.96 -9.94
C ILE A 38 -4.65 -22.52 -10.44
N THR A 39 -5.82 -22.16 -10.97
CA THR A 39 -6.08 -20.82 -11.49
C THR A 39 -5.90 -19.74 -10.41
N THR A 40 -6.32 -20.03 -9.17
CA THR A 40 -6.18 -19.11 -8.04
C THR A 40 -4.71 -18.92 -7.67
N ILE A 41 -3.92 -19.98 -7.62
CA ILE A 41 -2.48 -19.91 -7.32
C ILE A 41 -1.74 -19.12 -8.41
N GLU A 42 -2.02 -19.37 -9.68
CA GLU A 42 -1.44 -18.61 -10.80
C GLU A 42 -1.78 -17.12 -10.73
N ALA A 43 -3.02 -16.78 -10.36
CA ALA A 43 -3.43 -15.39 -10.16
C ALA A 43 -2.65 -14.72 -9.01
N CYS A 44 -2.42 -15.45 -7.89
CA CYS A 44 -1.60 -14.98 -6.78
C CYS A 44 -0.15 -14.69 -7.23
N ASP A 45 0.48 -15.62 -7.97
CA ASP A 45 1.84 -15.43 -8.48
C ASP A 45 1.93 -14.24 -9.44
N ARG A 46 0.93 -14.05 -10.29
CA ARG A 46 0.85 -12.88 -11.18
C ARG A 46 0.73 -11.58 -10.39
N ALA A 47 -0.06 -11.56 -9.31
CA ALA A 47 -0.18 -10.40 -8.44
C ALA A 47 1.15 -10.05 -7.76
N LEU A 48 1.89 -11.05 -7.27
CA LEU A 48 3.23 -10.86 -6.70
C LEU A 48 4.22 -10.30 -7.74
N ASN A 49 4.23 -10.86 -8.95
CA ASN A 49 5.07 -10.36 -10.04
C ASN A 49 4.74 -8.92 -10.43
N LEU A 50 3.46 -8.53 -10.43
CA LEU A 50 3.03 -7.16 -10.66
C LEU A 50 3.52 -6.21 -9.55
N ASP A 51 3.46 -6.61 -8.28
CA ASP A 51 3.97 -5.80 -7.17
C ASP A 51 5.49 -5.59 -7.26
N VAL A 52 6.24 -6.64 -7.57
CA VAL A 52 7.69 -6.57 -7.79
C VAL A 52 8.02 -5.61 -8.95
N THR A 53 7.29 -5.72 -10.06
CA THR A 53 7.49 -4.84 -11.23
C THR A 53 7.17 -3.39 -10.90
N LYS A 54 6.06 -3.14 -10.19
CA LYS A 54 5.69 -1.81 -9.71
C LYS A 54 6.78 -1.19 -8.83
N LYS A 55 7.34 -1.97 -7.90
CA LYS A 55 8.45 -1.52 -7.04
C LYS A 55 9.70 -1.16 -7.85
N LYS A 56 10.07 -1.97 -8.85
CA LYS A 56 11.19 -1.67 -9.76
C LYS A 56 11.01 -0.35 -10.50
N ILE A 57 9.81 -0.08 -11.02
CA ILE A 57 9.50 1.17 -11.71
C ILE A 57 9.60 2.37 -10.76
N LEU A 58 9.01 2.27 -9.56
CA LEU A 58 9.07 3.36 -8.58
C LEU A 58 10.51 3.65 -8.13
N TYR A 59 11.32 2.62 -7.91
CA TYR A 59 12.74 2.77 -7.58
C TYR A 59 13.53 3.45 -8.71
N PHE A 60 13.27 3.04 -9.95
CA PHE A 60 13.88 3.68 -11.11
C PHE A 60 13.52 5.18 -11.18
N LEU A 61 12.25 5.53 -11.00
CA LEU A 61 11.81 6.93 -10.96
C LEU A 61 12.46 7.71 -9.82
N GLU A 62 12.52 7.12 -8.63
CA GLU A 62 13.16 7.73 -7.47
C GLU A 62 14.63 8.05 -7.74
N SER A 63 15.38 7.11 -8.34
CA SER A 63 16.80 7.30 -8.70
C SER A 63 17.05 8.41 -9.73
N ARG A 64 16.02 8.78 -10.51
CA ARG A 64 16.09 9.79 -11.57
C ARG A 64 15.29 11.06 -11.26
N MET A 65 14.64 11.14 -10.11
CA MET A 65 13.70 12.21 -9.80
C MET A 65 14.38 13.59 -9.77
N GLY A 66 15.63 13.64 -9.31
CA GLY A 66 16.44 14.88 -9.30
C GLY A 66 16.70 15.48 -10.69
N TYR A 67 16.57 14.67 -11.75
CA TYR A 67 16.63 15.16 -13.14
C TYR A 67 15.24 15.40 -13.73
N ILE A 68 14.28 14.52 -13.44
CA ILE A 68 12.93 14.58 -14.05
C ILE A 68 12.08 15.72 -13.47
N ALA A 69 12.09 15.89 -12.15
CA ALA A 69 11.30 16.90 -11.45
C ALA A 69 12.09 17.45 -10.24
N PRO A 70 13.17 18.22 -10.49
CA PRO A 70 14.09 18.69 -9.44
C PRO A 70 13.39 19.49 -8.35
N ASN A 71 12.48 20.39 -8.72
CA ASN A 71 11.75 21.21 -7.76
C ASN A 71 10.81 20.38 -6.88
N LEU A 72 10.14 19.39 -7.46
CA LEU A 72 9.26 18.49 -6.70
C LEU A 72 10.09 17.66 -5.71
N ALA A 73 11.20 17.08 -6.19
CA ALA A 73 12.12 16.32 -5.34
C ALA A 73 12.68 17.15 -4.18
N ALA A 74 13.03 18.42 -4.42
CA ALA A 74 13.55 19.30 -3.40
C ALA A 74 12.54 19.60 -2.28
N ILE A 75 11.24 19.66 -2.61
CA ILE A 75 10.19 20.01 -1.64
C ILE A 75 9.73 18.78 -0.83
N VAL A 76 9.46 17.66 -1.50
CA VAL A 76 8.84 16.48 -0.85
C VAL A 76 9.78 15.27 -0.72
N GLY A 77 10.98 15.33 -1.29
CA GLY A 77 11.92 14.21 -1.38
C GLY A 77 11.65 13.29 -2.57
N SER A 78 12.70 12.68 -3.12
CA SER A 78 12.63 11.84 -4.33
C SER A 78 11.66 10.65 -4.18
N ALA A 79 11.62 10.04 -3.00
CA ALA A 79 10.78 8.86 -2.72
C ALA A 79 9.28 9.18 -2.67
N VAL A 80 8.90 10.38 -2.22
CA VAL A 80 7.50 10.83 -2.20
C VAL A 80 7.12 11.37 -3.56
N ALA A 81 8.01 12.13 -4.20
CA ALA A 81 7.82 12.65 -5.55
C ALA A 81 7.57 11.53 -6.58
N SER A 82 8.32 10.43 -6.53
CA SER A 82 8.12 9.28 -7.43
C SER A 82 6.75 8.63 -7.28
N LYS A 83 6.24 8.55 -6.05
CA LYS A 83 4.91 8.01 -5.75
C LYS A 83 3.81 8.96 -6.21
N LEU A 84 3.95 10.27 -5.96
CA LEU A 84 3.00 11.28 -6.45
C LEU A 84 2.93 11.27 -7.97
N MET A 85 4.07 11.28 -8.66
CA MET A 85 4.11 11.22 -10.13
C MET A 85 3.55 9.90 -10.66
N GLY A 86 3.91 8.77 -10.05
CA GLY A 86 3.43 7.45 -10.45
C GLY A 86 1.91 7.30 -10.31
N THR A 87 1.33 7.80 -9.21
CA THR A 87 -0.12 7.73 -8.96
C THR A 87 -0.90 8.78 -9.74
N ALA A 88 -0.36 9.98 -9.95
CA ALA A 88 -1.01 11.02 -10.74
C ALA A 88 -1.01 10.73 -12.25
N GLY A 89 -0.17 9.80 -12.72
CA GLY A 89 -0.03 9.48 -14.15
C GLY A 89 0.99 10.37 -14.88
N GLY A 90 1.99 10.88 -14.16
CA GLY A 90 3.09 11.69 -14.70
C GLY A 90 3.04 13.16 -14.27
N LEU A 91 4.08 13.91 -14.65
CA LEU A 91 4.29 15.29 -14.20
C LEU A 91 3.20 16.25 -14.71
N GLY A 92 2.79 16.11 -15.98
CA GLY A 92 1.77 16.98 -16.57
C GLY A 92 0.38 16.80 -15.95
N ALA A 93 0.02 15.56 -15.59
CA ALA A 93 -1.22 15.27 -14.88
C ALA A 93 -1.16 15.79 -13.43
N LEU A 94 -0.02 15.58 -12.75
CA LEU A 94 0.20 16.11 -11.40
C LEU A 94 0.12 17.64 -11.36
N ALA A 95 0.69 18.34 -12.34
CA ALA A 95 0.69 19.80 -12.41
C ALA A 95 -0.71 20.41 -12.60
N LYS A 96 -1.63 19.67 -13.22
CA LYS A 96 -3.04 20.09 -13.41
C LYS A 96 -3.94 19.70 -12.23
N MET A 97 -3.45 18.86 -11.32
CA MET A 97 -4.24 18.34 -10.21
C MET A 97 -4.40 19.42 -9.12
N PRO A 98 -5.62 19.72 -8.65
CA PRO A 98 -5.82 20.63 -7.53
C PRO A 98 -5.11 20.16 -6.26
N ALA A 99 -4.64 21.10 -5.44
CA ALA A 99 -3.85 20.79 -4.24
C ALA A 99 -4.58 19.85 -3.25
N CYS A 100 -5.90 20.01 -3.09
CA CYS A 100 -6.71 19.14 -2.24
C CYS A 100 -6.73 17.67 -2.72
N ASN A 101 -6.64 17.44 -4.04
CA ASN A 101 -6.56 16.09 -4.60
C ASN A 101 -5.16 15.52 -4.44
N VAL A 102 -4.12 16.34 -4.62
CA VAL A 102 -2.72 15.94 -4.39
C VAL A 102 -2.51 15.47 -2.95
N LEU A 103 -3.14 16.16 -1.99
CA LEU A 103 -3.09 15.81 -0.56
C LEU A 103 -3.66 14.41 -0.26
N LEU A 104 -4.64 13.97 -1.04
CA LEU A 104 -5.28 12.66 -0.88
C LEU A 104 -4.57 11.53 -1.66
N LEU A 105 -3.53 11.84 -2.45
CA LEU A 105 -2.80 10.81 -3.18
C LEU A 105 -2.12 9.83 -2.22
N GLY A 106 -2.42 8.55 -2.40
CA GLY A 106 -1.88 7.50 -1.54
C GLY A 106 -2.59 7.36 -0.19
N ALA A 107 -3.64 8.13 0.05
CA ALA A 107 -4.44 7.98 1.25
C ALA A 107 -5.11 6.61 1.28
N LYS A 108 -4.94 5.90 2.39
CA LYS A 108 -5.63 4.64 2.65
C LYS A 108 -6.66 4.87 3.74
N LYS A 109 -7.88 4.38 3.51
CA LYS A 109 -8.89 4.35 4.57
C LYS A 109 -8.40 3.37 5.64
N LYS A 110 -7.91 3.90 6.75
CA LYS A 110 -7.55 3.08 7.92
C LYS A 110 -8.84 2.78 8.67
N ASN A 111 -9.36 1.58 8.52
CA ASN A 111 -10.38 1.08 9.43
C ASN A 111 -9.64 0.80 10.75
N LEU A 112 -10.02 1.46 11.83
CA LEU A 112 -9.56 1.09 13.17
C LEU A 112 -9.97 -0.37 13.41
N SER A 113 -9.11 -1.13 14.10
CA SER A 113 -9.46 -2.46 14.58
C SER A 113 -10.55 -2.32 15.67
N GLY A 114 -11.82 -2.32 15.24
CA GLY A 114 -13.02 -2.18 16.09
C GLY A 114 -14.20 -1.53 15.36
N PHE A 115 -15.42 -1.62 15.94
CA PHE A 115 -16.64 -0.98 15.40
C PHE A 115 -16.72 0.55 15.68
N SER A 116 -15.67 1.17 16.19
CA SER A 116 -15.67 2.59 16.57
C SER A 116 -15.49 3.51 15.36
N SER A 117 -16.47 4.40 15.15
CA SER A 117 -16.48 5.43 14.10
C SER A 117 -15.67 6.69 14.47
N ALA A 118 -14.81 6.64 15.49
CA ALA A 118 -14.01 7.80 15.89
C ALA A 118 -13.04 8.17 14.76
N THR A 119 -13.34 9.27 14.10
CA THR A 119 -12.68 9.76 12.90
C THR A 119 -11.61 10.79 13.30
N ALA A 120 -10.34 10.60 12.92
CA ALA A 120 -9.37 11.70 12.85
C ALA A 120 -8.05 11.28 12.16
N GLN A 121 -8.09 10.84 10.91
CA GLN A 121 -6.90 10.99 10.08
C GLN A 121 -7.32 11.54 8.73
N PHE A 122 -7.69 12.82 8.74
CA PHE A 122 -7.98 13.56 7.52
C PHE A 122 -6.66 13.90 6.83
N CYS A 123 -6.64 13.82 5.50
CA CYS A 123 -5.54 14.32 4.68
C CYS A 123 -4.20 13.56 4.79
N VAL A 124 -4.24 12.23 5.00
CA VAL A 124 -3.03 11.42 5.14
C VAL A 124 -2.79 10.56 3.91
N GLY A 125 -2.04 11.14 2.98
CA GLY A 125 -1.52 10.48 1.78
C GLY A 125 -0.01 10.30 1.81
N TYR A 126 0.62 10.26 0.64
CA TYR A 126 2.08 10.15 0.54
C TYR A 126 2.83 11.31 1.21
N LEU A 127 2.21 12.48 1.32
CA LEU A 127 2.82 13.67 1.93
C LEU A 127 3.12 13.52 3.43
N GLU A 128 2.44 12.61 4.14
CA GLU A 128 2.76 12.28 5.53
C GLU A 128 4.21 11.81 5.69
N LYS A 129 4.76 11.15 4.66
CA LYS A 129 6.10 10.57 4.68
C LYS A 129 7.20 11.58 4.38
N THR A 130 6.85 12.85 4.18
CA THR A 130 7.84 13.91 3.93
C THR A 130 8.52 14.31 5.23
N GLU A 131 9.80 14.70 5.14
CA GLU A 131 10.56 15.19 6.29
C GLU A 131 9.90 16.42 6.92
N VAL A 132 9.33 17.30 6.09
CA VAL A 132 8.60 18.50 6.53
C VAL A 132 7.45 18.12 7.48
N PHE A 133 6.67 17.10 7.14
CA PHE A 133 5.55 16.67 7.98
C PHE A 133 6.04 15.96 9.26
N GLN A 134 7.03 15.08 9.16
CA GLN A 134 7.54 14.30 10.29
C GLN A 134 8.24 15.15 11.37
N ASN A 135 8.76 16.32 10.99
CA ASN A 135 9.40 17.25 11.92
C ASN A 135 8.39 18.12 12.71
N ILE A 136 7.10 18.04 12.39
CA ILE A 136 6.06 18.82 13.08
C ILE A 136 5.62 18.02 14.33
N PRO A 137 5.69 18.61 15.54
CA PRO A 137 5.20 17.93 16.74
C PRO A 137 3.68 17.69 16.64
N PRO A 138 3.16 16.59 17.23
CA PRO A 138 1.72 16.34 17.24
C PRO A 138 0.99 17.49 17.95
N LEU A 139 -0.08 17.98 17.29
CA LEU A 139 -1.00 19.00 17.83
C LEU A 139 -1.81 18.47 19.01
#